data_AF-K9PQ44-F1
#
_entry.id   AF-K9PQ44-F1
#
_cell.length_a   1.000
_cell.length_b   1.000
_cell.length_c   1.000
_cell.angle_alpha   90.00
_cell.angle_beta   90.00
_cell.angle_gamma   90.00
#
_symmetry.space_group_name_H-M   'P 1'
#
loop_
_entity.id
_entity.type
_entity.pdbx_description
1 polymer ?
#
loop_
_entity_poly.entity_id
_entity_poly.type
_entity_poly.pdbx_seq_one_letter_code
_entity_poly.pdbx_strand_id
1 'polypeptide(L)'
;MSNDIENQIPEPDPAWDYYPLWHSLQHIKAKIDAALKVMGASEEANSGLDQEIKNLLEPASDMFIQIIERELNVEYEDEDE
;
A
#
# COMPACT_ATOMS: atom_id res chain seq x y z
N MET A 1 8.67 21.81 -15.73
CA MET A 1 9.49 21.09 -14.75
C MET A 1 8.54 20.69 -13.65
N SER A 2 7.99 19.48 -13.75
CA SER A 2 7.11 18.94 -12.73
C SER A 2 7.94 18.78 -11.46
N ASN A 3 7.39 19.14 -10.31
CA ASN A 3 8.06 19.03 -9.02
C ASN A 3 8.35 17.55 -8.72
N ASP A 4 9.51 17.07 -9.16
CA ASP A 4 10.11 15.79 -8.78
C ASP A 4 10.61 15.88 -7.33
N ILE A 5 9.70 16.12 -6.40
CA ILE A 5 9.88 15.64 -5.04
C ILE A 5 9.47 14.16 -5.13
N GLU A 6 10.34 13.34 -5.72
CA GLU A 6 10.38 11.92 -5.40
C GLU A 6 10.67 11.85 -3.91
N ASN A 7 9.59 11.82 -3.13
CA ASN A 7 9.56 11.63 -1.70
C ASN A 7 10.31 10.34 -1.38
N GLN A 8 11.61 10.42 -1.13
CA GLN A 8 12.37 9.31 -0.56
C GLN A 8 11.89 9.15 0.88
N ILE A 9 10.80 8.40 1.06
CA ILE A 9 10.34 7.97 2.37
C ILE A 9 11.47 7.11 2.94
N PRO A 10 12.10 7.52 4.06
CA PRO A 10 13.22 6.77 4.62
C PRO A 10 12.76 5.36 5.02
N GLU A 11 13.59 4.38 4.74
CA GLU A 11 13.41 3.01 5.19
C GLU A 11 13.72 2.93 6.70
N PRO A 12 12.78 2.46 7.54
CA PRO A 12 13.04 2.28 8.97
C PRO A 12 14.01 1.10 9.19
N ASP A 13 14.67 1.08 10.34
CA ASP A 13 15.54 -0.04 10.71
C ASP A 13 14.71 -1.35 10.80
N PRO A 14 15.16 -2.47 10.21
CA PRO A 14 14.49 -3.77 10.29
C PRO A 14 14.20 -4.29 11.70
N ALA A 15 14.94 -3.81 12.71
CA ALA A 15 14.74 -4.16 14.10
C ALA A 15 13.64 -3.33 14.80
N TRP A 16 13.08 -2.30 14.15
CA TRP A 16 12.02 -1.46 14.74
C TRP A 16 10.64 -2.09 14.61
N ASP A 17 9.78 -1.86 15.60
CA ASP A 17 8.45 -2.46 15.68
C ASP A 17 7.55 -2.08 14.49
N TYR A 18 7.73 -0.88 13.92
CA TYR A 18 6.97 -0.45 12.75
C TYR A 18 7.52 -0.96 11.41
N TYR A 19 8.70 -1.58 11.36
CA TYR A 19 9.29 -2.05 10.11
C TYR A 19 8.40 -3.07 9.36
N PRO A 20 7.85 -4.12 10.00
CA PRO A 20 6.97 -5.07 9.32
C PRO A 20 5.73 -4.41 8.70
N LEU A 21 5.14 -3.45 9.42
CA LEU A 21 4.01 -2.67 8.95
C LEU A 21 4.40 -1.80 7.75
N TRP A 22 5.50 -1.04 7.87
CA TRP A 22 6.04 -0.22 6.80
C TRP A 22 6.32 -1.05 5.55
N HIS A 23 6.97 -2.20 5.70
CA HIS A 23 7.31 -3.09 4.58
C HIS A 23 6.06 -3.63 3.88
N SER A 24 5.03 -4.00 4.65
CA SER A 24 3.75 -4.45 4.10
C SER A 24 3.04 -3.34 3.31
N LEU A 25 3.08 -2.11 3.83
CA LEU A 25 2.53 -0.94 3.13
C LEU A 25 3.31 -0.61 1.84
N GLN A 26 4.64 -0.80 1.81
CA GLN A 26 5.42 -0.68 0.58
C GLN A 26 4.99 -1.72 -0.47
N HIS A 27 4.68 -2.95 -0.05
CA HIS A 27 4.17 -3.97 -0.98
C HIS A 27 2.82 -3.55 -1.60
N ILE A 28 1.89 -3.04 -0.78
CA ILE A 28 0.60 -2.51 -1.24
C ILE A 28 0.81 -1.34 -2.20
N LYS A 29 1.70 -0.40 -1.85
CA LYS A 29 2.06 0.73 -2.72
C LYS A 29 2.54 0.25 -4.10
N ALA A 30 3.40 -0.76 -4.15
CA ALA A 30 3.89 -1.30 -5.42
C ALA A 30 2.76 -1.87 -6.30
N LYS A 31 1.72 -2.47 -5.71
CA LYS A 31 0.53 -2.93 -6.44
C LYS A 31 -0.32 -1.78 -6.98
N ILE A 32 -0.50 -0.73 -6.18
CA ILE A 32 -1.19 0.50 -6.61
C ILE A 32 -0.42 1.16 -7.76
N ASP A 33 0.90 1.31 -7.62
CA ASP A 33 1.75 1.89 -8.68
C ASP A 33 1.67 1.07 -9.97
N ALA A 34 1.60 -0.26 -9.88
CA ALA A 34 1.40 -1.14 -11.04
C ALA A 34 0.04 -0.91 -11.71
N ALA A 35 -1.05 -0.82 -10.95
CA ALA A 35 -2.37 -0.53 -11.49
C ALA A 35 -2.43 0.85 -12.15
N LEU A 36 -1.82 1.87 -11.53
CA LEU A 36 -1.72 3.21 -12.09
C LEU A 36 -0.92 3.23 -13.41
N LYS A 37 0.13 2.41 -13.54
CA LYS A 37 0.87 2.25 -14.80
C LYS A 37 -0.01 1.64 -15.90
N VAL A 38 -0.81 0.61 -15.57
CA VAL A 38 -1.76 0.00 -16.52
C VAL A 38 -2.79 1.02 -16.99
N MET A 39 -3.37 1.79 -16.07
CA MET A 39 -4.30 2.88 -16.39
C MET A 39 -3.65 3.97 -17.25
N GLY A 40 -2.44 4.41 -16.90
CA GLY A 40 -1.72 5.47 -17.63
C GLY A 40 -1.24 5.06 -19.02
N ALA A 41 -1.08 3.76 -19.28
CA ALA A 41 -0.68 3.23 -20.58
C ALA A 41 -1.87 3.00 -21.54
N SER A 42 -3.10 3.24 -21.09
CA SER A 42 -4.32 2.87 -21.80
C SER A 42 -5.22 4.08 -22.03
N GLU A 43 -5.56 4.35 -23.29
CA GLU A 43 -6.42 5.50 -23.65
C GLU A 43 -7.91 5.20 -23.40
N GLU A 44 -8.34 3.96 -23.63
CA GLU A 44 -9.71 3.49 -23.45
C GLU A 44 -9.78 2.36 -22.43
N ALA A 45 -10.85 2.37 -21.61
CA ALA A 45 -11.16 1.25 -20.74
C ALA A 45 -11.57 0.02 -21.55
N ASN A 46 -11.08 -1.15 -21.14
CA ASN A 46 -11.56 -2.41 -21.68
C ASN A 46 -11.59 -3.49 -20.59
N SER A 47 -12.42 -4.50 -20.80
CA SER A 47 -12.68 -5.53 -19.80
C SER A 47 -11.46 -6.36 -19.41
N GLY A 48 -10.47 -6.49 -20.29
CA GLY A 48 -9.21 -7.17 -20.00
C GLY A 48 -8.36 -6.38 -19.02
N LEU A 49 -8.18 -5.08 -19.29
CA LEU A 49 -7.45 -4.17 -18.40
C LEU A 49 -8.18 -3.98 -17.07
N ASP A 50 -9.52 -3.90 -17.09
CA ASP A 50 -10.31 -3.81 -15.86
C ASP A 50 -10.07 -5.04 -14.97
N GLN A 51 -9.99 -6.23 -15.57
CA GLN A 51 -9.70 -7.45 -14.82
C GLN A 51 -8.25 -7.48 -14.32
N GLU A 52 -7.28 -7.01 -15.11
CA GLU A 52 -5.88 -6.90 -14.69
C GLU A 52 -5.73 -5.95 -13.50
N ILE A 53 -6.36 -4.76 -13.56
CA ILE A 53 -6.39 -3.78 -12.48
C ILE A 53 -7.04 -4.38 -11.23
N LYS A 54 -8.17 -5.09 -11.36
CA LYS A 54 -8.80 -5.78 -10.22
C LYS A 54 -7.88 -6.81 -9.59
N ASN A 55 -7.23 -7.65 -10.40
CA ASN A 55 -6.30 -8.67 -9.91
C ASN A 55 -5.10 -8.05 -9.15
N LEU A 56 -4.73 -6.80 -9.45
CA LEU A 56 -3.70 -6.06 -8.71
C LEU A 56 -4.25 -5.46 -7.41
N LEU A 57 -5.44 -4.85 -7.46
CA LEU A 57 -5.96 -4.02 -6.37
C LEU A 57 -6.79 -4.78 -5.32
N GLU A 58 -7.51 -5.84 -5.70
CA GLU A 58 -8.28 -6.67 -4.75
C GLU A 58 -7.40 -7.26 -3.64
N PRO A 59 -6.33 -8.02 -3.93
CA PRO A 59 -5.49 -8.57 -2.87
C PRO A 59 -4.75 -7.47 -2.08
N ALA A 60 -4.44 -6.33 -2.70
CA ALA A 60 -3.84 -5.20 -2.01
C ALA A 60 -4.82 -4.54 -1.03
N SER A 61 -6.09 -4.43 -1.40
CA SER A 61 -7.18 -3.95 -0.55
C SER A 61 -7.39 -4.88 0.64
N ASP A 62 -7.47 -6.20 0.41
CA ASP A 62 -7.64 -7.18 1.48
C ASP A 62 -6.48 -7.16 2.49
N MET A 63 -5.25 -6.97 1.99
CA MET A 63 -4.08 -6.82 2.85
C MET A 63 -4.13 -5.53 3.67
N PHE A 64 -4.57 -4.42 3.07
CA PHE A 64 -4.69 -3.15 3.76
C PHE A 64 -5.76 -3.19 4.86
N ILE A 65 -6.91 -3.82 4.59
CA ILE A 65 -7.96 -4.04 5.60
C ILE A 65 -7.40 -4.85 6.78
N GLN A 66 -6.69 -5.95 6.51
CA GLN A 66 -6.08 -6.77 7.57
C GLN A 66 -5.07 -5.99 8.42
N ILE A 67 -4.26 -5.14 7.80
CA ILE A 67 -3.33 -4.26 8.51
C ILE A 67 -4.09 -3.36 9.50
N ILE A 68 -5.15 -2.69 9.03
CA ILE A 68 -5.93 -1.80 9.87
C ILE A 68 -6.59 -2.57 11.02
N GLU A 69 -7.25 -3.68 10.71
CA GLU A 69 -8.05 -4.43 11.68
C GLU A 69 -7.22 -5.19 12.71
N ARG A 70 -6.01 -5.65 12.36
CA ARG A 70 -5.19 -6.52 13.23
C ARG A 70 -4.01 -5.81 13.86
N GLU A 71 -3.32 -4.97 13.10
CA GLU A 71 -2.04 -4.39 13.54
C GLU A 71 -2.22 -3.00 14.14
N LEU A 72 -3.28 -2.27 13.75
CA LEU A 72 -3.51 -0.88 14.17
C LEU A 72 -4.72 -0.71 15.09
N ASN A 73 -5.64 -1.67 15.14
CA ASN A 73 -6.81 -1.63 16.02
C ASN A 73 -6.52 -2.20 17.43
N VAL A 74 -5.30 -1.97 17.93
CA VAL A 74 -4.90 -2.39 19.28
C VAL A 74 -5.37 -1.32 20.26
N GLU A 75 -6.24 -1.70 21.20
CA GLU A 75 -6.51 -0.87 22.38
C GLU A 75 -5.26 -0.91 23.25
N TYR A 76 -4.55 0.22 23.35
CA TYR A 76 -3.51 0.38 24.35
C TYR A 76 -4.25 0.55 25.68
N GLU A 77 -4.22 -0.49 26.52
CA GLU A 77 -4.59 -0.31 27.94
C GLU A 77 -3.63 0.75 28.48
N ASP A 78 -4.17 1.91 28.87
CA ASP A 78 -3.42 2.88 29.65
C ASP A 78 -2.92 2.11 30.88
N GLU A 79 -1.61 1.81 30.94
CA GLU A 79 -1.00 1.31 32.17
C GLU A 79 -1.18 2.42 33.21
N ASP A 80 -2.21 2.25 34.04
CA ASP A 80 -2.52 3.11 35.18
C ASP A 80 -1.24 3.37 36.00
N GLU A 81 -0.89 4.65 36.16
CA GLU A 81 0.10 5.13 37.15
C GLU A 81 -0.41 4.96 38.60
#